data_AF-A0A389LZJ7-F1
#
_entry.id   AF-A0A389LZJ7-F1
#
_cell.length_a   1.000
_cell.length_b   1.000
_cell.length_c   1.000
_cell.angle_alpha   90.00
_cell.angle_beta   90.00
_cell.angle_gamma   90.00
#
_symmetry.space_group_name_H-M   'P 1'
#
loop_
_entity.id
_entity.type
_entity.pdbx_description
1 polymer ?
#
loop_
_entity_poly.entity_id
_entity_poly.type
_entity_poly.pdbx_seq_one_letter_code
_entity_poly.pdbx_strand_id
1 'polypeptide(L)'
;MYEQLKFGIEKAKFSTGLKQSEIAEKIGVKSTYLSDMINGRVTLTDNVCQKILELFHIDILNTDSDAPILKEQTHYVVYEPDTVSMPREVLNQLSKLTETILSQQRVIESQSGTIETLIENNKKTVALMEDNASNAGVKKASGA
;
A
#
# COMPACT_ATOMS: atom_id res chain seq x y z
N MET A 1 7.02 4.91 35.63
CA MET A 1 5.86 4.00 35.63
C MET A 1 4.54 4.70 35.26
N TYR A 2 4.07 5.73 35.99
CA TYR A 2 2.79 6.42 35.66
C TYR A 2 2.74 7.08 34.27
N GLU A 3 3.84 7.72 33.85
CA GLU A 3 3.95 8.33 32.51
C GLU A 3 3.84 7.28 31.38
N GLN A 4 4.36 6.07 31.61
CA GLN A 4 4.26 4.96 30.64
C GLN A 4 2.81 4.48 30.49
N LEU A 5 2.01 4.51 31.57
CA LEU A 5 0.60 4.15 31.55
C LEU A 5 -0.25 5.19 30.82
N LYS A 6 -0.03 6.48 31.10
CA LYS A 6 -0.70 7.58 30.40
C LYS A 6 -0.42 7.50 28.89
N PHE A 7 0.85 7.32 28.54
CA PHE A 7 1.26 7.12 27.15
C PHE A 7 0.63 5.88 26.53
N GLY A 8 0.58 4.75 27.25
CA GLY A 8 -0.05 3.52 26.78
C GLY A 8 -1.54 3.67 26.51
N ILE A 9 -2.27 4.36 27.40
CA ILE A 9 -3.71 4.61 27.25
C ILE A 9 -3.99 5.64 26.16
N GLU A 10 -3.17 6.68 26.01
CA GLU A 10 -3.29 7.64 24.90
C GLU A 10 -3.04 6.96 23.55
N LYS A 11 -2.03 6.09 23.47
CA LYS A 11 -1.74 5.29 22.28
C LYS A 11 -2.90 4.33 21.96
N ALA A 12 -3.46 3.68 22.97
CA ALA A 12 -4.64 2.80 22.84
C ALA A 12 -5.89 3.56 22.34
N LYS A 13 -6.16 4.75 22.88
CA LYS A 13 -7.26 5.62 22.43
C LYS A 13 -7.09 6.02 20.97
N PHE A 14 -5.86 6.32 20.55
CA PHE A 14 -5.55 6.69 19.18
C PHE A 14 -5.66 5.53 18.19
N SER A 15 -5.17 4.34 18.56
CA SER A 15 -5.15 3.18 17.64
C SER A 15 -6.50 2.50 17.47
N THR A 16 -7.33 2.47 18.52
CA THR A 16 -8.61 1.76 18.51
C THR A 16 -9.83 2.66 18.34
N GLY A 17 -9.65 3.99 18.46
CA GLY A 17 -10.75 4.95 18.47
C GLY A 17 -11.65 4.87 19.72
N LEU A 18 -11.28 4.05 20.71
CA LEU A 18 -12.08 3.85 21.92
C LEU A 18 -11.93 5.01 22.91
N LYS A 19 -13.03 5.32 23.59
CA LYS A 19 -13.05 6.26 24.70
C LYS A 19 -12.50 5.61 25.96
N GLN A 20 -11.97 6.42 26.87
CA GLN A 20 -11.41 5.97 28.14
C GLN A 20 -12.40 5.14 28.98
N SER A 21 -13.70 5.43 28.89
CA SER A 21 -14.76 4.66 29.54
C SER A 21 -14.86 3.23 29.01
N GLU A 22 -14.70 3.04 27.70
CA GLU A 22 -14.77 1.74 27.03
C GLU A 22 -13.51 0.91 27.30
N ILE A 23 -12.36 1.59 27.41
CA ILE A 23 -11.11 0.98 27.84
C ILE A 23 -11.25 0.47 29.28
N ALA A 24 -11.81 1.29 30.18
CA ALA A 24 -12.05 0.91 31.56
C ALA A 24 -12.99 -0.30 31.67
N GLU A 25 -14.06 -0.32 30.87
CA GLU A 25 -14.99 -1.45 30.79
C GLU A 25 -14.30 -2.74 30.33
N LYS A 26 -13.47 -2.68 29.28
CA LYS A 26 -12.71 -3.83 28.78
C LYS A 26 -11.71 -4.40 29.79
N ILE A 27 -11.08 -3.54 30.59
CA ILE A 27 -10.14 -3.96 31.65
C ILE A 27 -10.91 -4.47 32.90
N GLY A 28 -12.21 -4.15 33.00
CA GLY A 28 -13.06 -4.49 34.14
C GLY A 28 -12.87 -3.55 35.33
N VAL A 29 -12.54 -2.29 35.09
CA VAL A 29 -12.36 -1.25 36.12
C VAL A 29 -13.33 -0.10 35.92
N LYS A 30 -13.65 0.63 36.99
CA LYS A 30 -14.46 1.85 36.88
C LYS A 30 -13.69 2.92 36.10
N SER A 31 -14.37 3.65 35.22
CA SER A 31 -13.73 4.74 34.46
C SER A 31 -13.12 5.82 35.34
N THR A 32 -13.70 6.10 36.51
CA THR A 32 -13.14 7.03 37.50
C THR A 32 -11.83 6.49 38.07
N TYR A 33 -11.81 5.20 38.40
CA TYR A 33 -10.63 4.51 38.90
C TYR A 33 -9.49 4.53 37.89
N LEU A 34 -9.77 4.24 36.61
CA LEU A 34 -8.77 4.36 35.55
C LEU A 34 -8.26 5.80 35.37
N SER A 35 -9.14 6.80 35.50
CA SER A 35 -8.75 8.21 35.45
C SER A 35 -7.84 8.60 36.63
N ASP A 36 -8.18 8.15 37.83
CA ASP A 36 -7.37 8.40 39.03
C ASP A 36 -5.99 7.73 38.92
N MET A 37 -5.90 6.56 38.29
CA MET A 37 -4.64 5.87 37.99
C MET A 37 -3.79 6.62 36.94
N ILE A 38 -4.39 7.11 35.85
CA ILE A 38 -3.70 7.91 34.83
C ILE A 38 -3.15 9.21 35.43
N ASN A 39 -3.91 9.83 36.33
CA ASN A 39 -3.54 11.09 36.98
C ASN A 39 -2.63 10.89 38.21
N GLY A 40 -2.16 9.67 38.48
CA GLY A 40 -1.23 9.35 39.56
C GLY A 40 -1.82 9.48 40.98
N ARG A 41 -3.15 9.52 41.11
CA ARG A 41 -3.85 9.60 42.41
C ARG A 41 -4.02 8.24 43.08
N VAL A 42 -3.91 7.16 42.31
CA VAL A 42 -4.04 5.78 42.76
C VAL A 42 -2.85 4.96 42.28
N THR A 43 -2.35 4.08 43.13
CA THR A 43 -1.24 3.19 42.79
C THR A 43 -1.68 2.17 41.74
N LEU A 44 -0.84 1.99 40.73
CA LEU A 44 -1.07 1.00 39.69
C LEU A 44 -0.85 -0.40 40.27
N THR A 45 -1.85 -1.27 40.14
CA THR A 45 -1.72 -2.68 40.48
C THR A 45 -1.27 -3.48 39.26
N ASP A 46 -0.42 -4.47 39.47
CA ASP A 46 0.15 -5.30 38.40
C ASP A 46 -0.93 -5.97 37.55
N ASN A 47 -2.05 -6.37 38.17
CA ASN A 47 -3.20 -6.96 37.47
C ASN A 47 -3.83 -6.01 36.44
N VAL A 48 -3.94 -4.71 36.75
CA VAL A 48 -4.51 -3.73 35.81
C VAL A 48 -3.50 -3.41 34.72
N CYS A 49 -2.22 -3.32 35.08
CA CYS A 49 -1.13 -3.15 34.14
C CYS A 49 -1.13 -4.30 33.12
N GLN A 50 -1.05 -5.56 33.58
CA GLN A 50 -1.02 -6.74 32.73
C GLN A 50 -2.22 -6.81 31.78
N LYS A 51 -3.44 -6.52 32.26
CA LYS A 51 -4.63 -6.47 31.40
C LYS A 51 -4.56 -5.38 30.33
N ILE A 52 -4.00 -4.22 30.65
CA ILE A 52 -3.79 -3.15 29.66
C ILE A 52 -2.75 -3.58 28.62
N LEU A 53 -1.67 -4.22 29.07
CA LEU A 53 -0.62 -4.74 28.17
C LEU A 53 -1.15 -5.83 27.24
N GLU A 54 -1.94 -6.77 27.77
CA GLU A 54 -2.59 -7.84 27.01
C GLU A 54 -3.63 -7.31 26.02
N LEU A 55 -4.49 -6.37 26.45
CA LEU A 55 -5.56 -5.83 25.61
C LEU A 55 -5.05 -4.94 24.47
N PHE A 56 -3.90 -4.29 24.64
CA PHE A 56 -3.39 -3.32 23.66
C PHE A 56 -2.06 -3.73 23.04
N HIS A 57 -1.55 -4.94 23.33
CA HIS A 57 -0.27 -5.45 22.86
C HIS A 57 0.88 -4.44 23.07
N ILE A 58 0.90 -3.80 24.25
CA ILE A 58 1.93 -2.83 24.62
C ILE A 58 2.96 -3.58 25.45
N ASP A 59 4.19 -3.73 24.95
CA ASP A 59 5.29 -4.25 25.77
C ASP A 59 5.89 -3.09 26.57
N ILE A 60 5.68 -3.06 27.90
CA ILE A 60 6.49 -2.23 28.79
C ILE A 60 7.81 -2.97 29.00
N LEU A 61 8.84 -2.58 28.25
CA LEU A 61 10.20 -3.00 28.53
C LEU A 61 10.62 -2.39 29.88
N ASN A 62 10.80 -3.22 30.89
CA ASN A 62 11.50 -2.84 32.12
C ASN A 62 12.92 -2.46 31.73
N THR A 63 13.28 -1.19 31.89
CA THR A 63 14.65 -0.72 31.70
C THR A 63 15.17 -0.22 33.03
N ASP A 64 16.04 -1.02 33.66
CA ASP A 64 16.84 -0.65 34.84
C ASP A 64 17.94 0.36 34.46
N SER A 65 17.60 1.50 33.86
CA SER A 65 18.58 2.46 33.36
C SER A 65 18.11 3.91 33.52
N ASP A 66 18.85 4.66 34.34
CA ASP A 66 18.65 6.06 34.76
C ASP A 66 18.76 7.12 33.64
N ALA A 67 18.50 6.77 32.38
CA ALA A 67 18.48 7.75 31.29
C ALA A 67 17.43 7.36 30.24
N PRO A 68 16.34 8.13 30.08
CA PRO A 68 15.35 7.88 29.05
C PRO A 68 15.94 8.27 27.69
N ILE A 69 16.61 7.33 27.04
CA ILE A 69 16.81 7.40 25.60
C ILE A 69 15.56 6.76 24.99
N LEU A 70 14.72 7.59 24.37
CA LEU A 70 13.77 7.12 23.36
C LEU A 70 14.60 6.58 22.18
N LYS A 71 15.08 5.35 22.31
CA LYS A 71 15.31 4.55 21.12
C LYS A 71 13.92 4.20 20.64
N GLU A 72 13.54 4.71 19.49
CA GLU A 72 12.63 4.00 18.60
C GLU A 72 13.22 2.60 18.39
N GLN A 73 13.00 1.71 19.36
CA GLN A 73 12.99 0.30 19.08
C GLN A 73 11.70 0.10 18.31
N THR A 74 11.87 0.20 17.00
CA THR A 74 11.00 -0.34 15.98
C THR A 74 10.77 -1.82 16.29
N HIS A 75 9.93 -2.11 17.29
CA HIS A 75 9.22 -3.37 17.29
C HIS A 75 8.25 -3.21 16.13
N TYR A 76 8.70 -3.64 14.95
CA TYR A 76 7.82 -3.94 13.85
C TYR A 76 6.68 -4.73 14.48
N VAL A 77 5.49 -4.14 14.49
CA VAL A 77 4.31 -4.94 14.24
C VAL A 77 4.71 -5.65 12.95
N VAL A 78 5.14 -6.91 13.05
CA VAL A 78 4.91 -7.80 11.94
C VAL A 78 3.38 -7.80 11.91
N TYR A 79 2.83 -6.82 11.19
CA TYR A 79 1.69 -7.12 10.37
C TYR A 79 2.20 -8.37 9.68
N GLU A 80 1.78 -9.56 10.13
CA GLU A 80 1.75 -10.65 9.18
C GLU A 80 0.98 -10.02 8.04
N PRO A 81 1.65 -9.69 6.93
CA PRO A 81 1.08 -8.78 5.95
C PRO A 81 -0.07 -9.55 5.35
N ASP A 82 -1.29 -9.34 5.87
CA ASP A 82 -2.49 -10.15 5.71
C ASP A 82 -2.22 -11.32 4.76
N THR A 83 -1.55 -12.35 5.28
CA THR A 83 -0.78 -13.24 4.40
C THR A 83 -1.79 -14.08 3.65
N VAL A 84 -2.05 -13.67 2.41
CA VAL A 84 -2.92 -14.44 1.51
C VAL A 84 -2.19 -15.74 1.21
N SER A 85 -2.53 -16.76 1.99
CA SER A 85 -2.02 -18.12 1.80
C SER A 85 -2.60 -18.65 0.50
N MET A 86 -1.78 -18.66 -0.54
CA MET A 86 -2.15 -19.14 -1.85
C MET A 86 -1.43 -20.46 -2.15
N PRO A 87 -2.12 -21.48 -2.68
CA PRO A 87 -1.47 -22.70 -3.15
C PRO A 87 -0.40 -22.39 -4.22
N ARG A 88 0.74 -23.08 -4.16
CA ARG A 88 1.84 -22.92 -5.14
C ARG A 88 1.40 -23.10 -6.59
N GLU A 89 0.37 -23.91 -6.82
CA GLU A 89 -0.19 -24.11 -8.15
C GLU A 89 -0.82 -22.83 -8.71
N VAL A 90 -1.57 -22.09 -7.90
CA VAL A 90 -2.19 -20.83 -8.33
C VAL A 90 -1.10 -19.80 -8.63
N LEU A 91 -0.04 -19.73 -7.83
CA LEU A 91 1.12 -18.90 -8.12
C LEU A 91 1.76 -19.28 -9.47
N ASN A 92 1.97 -20.56 -9.73
CA ASN A 92 2.52 -21.04 -11.00
C ASN A 92 1.62 -20.71 -12.19
N GLN A 93 0.30 -20.78 -12.02
CA GLN A 93 -0.66 -20.40 -13.06
C GLN A 93 -0.59 -18.89 -13.36
N LEU A 94 -0.52 -18.05 -12.32
CA LEU A 94 -0.33 -16.60 -12.48
C LEU A 94 0.99 -16.27 -13.20
N SER A 95 2.08 -16.97 -12.89
CA SER A 95 3.37 -16.79 -13.59
C SER A 95 3.26 -17.13 -15.08
N LYS A 96 2.65 -18.27 -15.44
CA LYS A 96 2.47 -18.67 -16.85
C LYS A 96 1.57 -17.69 -17.62
N LEU A 97 0.50 -17.21 -16.99
CA LEU A 97 -0.37 -16.21 -17.59
C LEU A 97 0.38 -14.89 -17.82
N THR A 98 1.18 -14.47 -16.86
CA THR A 98 2.01 -13.25 -16.98
C THR A 98 2.99 -13.36 -18.14
N GLU A 99 3.70 -14.49 -18.27
CA GLU A 99 4.60 -14.73 -19.41
C GLU A 99 3.86 -14.72 -20.75
N THR A 100 2.66 -15.31 -20.79
CA THR A 100 1.82 -15.35 -22.00
C THR A 100 1.39 -13.94 -22.41
N ILE A 101 0.93 -13.13 -21.46
CA ILE A 101 0.50 -11.75 -21.71
C ILE A 101 1.70 -10.90 -22.18
N LEU A 102 2.86 -11.02 -21.54
CA LEU A 102 4.07 -10.32 -21.99
C LEU A 102 4.52 -10.76 -23.38
N SER A 103 4.38 -12.04 -23.70
CA SER A 103 4.62 -12.53 -25.06
C SER A 103 3.65 -11.95 -26.07
N GLN A 104 2.36 -11.91 -25.75
CA GLN A 104 1.34 -11.30 -26.62
C GLN A 104 1.61 -9.81 -26.84
N GLN A 105 2.01 -9.07 -25.79
CA GLN A 105 2.32 -7.65 -25.88
C GLN A 105 3.45 -7.38 -26.89
N ARG A 106 4.52 -8.17 -26.87
CA ARG A 106 5.62 -8.06 -27.86
C ARG A 106 5.16 -8.31 -29.29
N VAL A 107 4.25 -9.26 -29.49
CA VAL A 107 3.70 -9.55 -30.83
C VAL A 107 2.84 -8.37 -31.31
N ILE A 108 2.01 -7.80 -30.44
CA ILE A 108 1.17 -6.63 -30.77
C ILE A 108 2.03 -5.43 -31.14
N GLU A 109 3.12 -5.18 -30.41
CA GLU A 109 4.06 -4.10 -30.70
C GLU A 109 4.72 -4.29 -32.08
N SER A 110 5.16 -5.52 -32.39
CA SER A 110 5.75 -5.84 -33.69
C SER A 110 4.76 -5.67 -34.84
N GLN A 111 3.51 -6.13 -34.66
CA GLN A 111 2.46 -5.98 -35.66
C GLN A 111 2.09 -4.52 -35.87
N SER A 112 1.94 -3.75 -34.79
CA SER A 112 1.66 -2.31 -34.84
C SER A 112 2.73 -1.55 -35.63
N GLY A 113 4.01 -1.82 -35.37
CA GLY A 113 5.10 -1.19 -36.14
C GLY A 113 5.09 -1.57 -37.63
N THR A 114 4.73 -2.81 -37.95
CA THR A 114 4.59 -3.24 -39.36
C THR A 114 3.42 -2.52 -40.05
N ILE A 115 2.31 -2.32 -39.35
CA ILE A 115 1.16 -1.57 -39.87
C ILE A 115 1.52 -0.10 -40.08
N GLU A 116 2.23 0.53 -39.14
CA GLU A 116 2.67 1.92 -39.26
C GLU A 116 3.55 2.14 -40.51
N THR A 117 4.54 1.26 -40.71
CA THR A 117 5.42 1.35 -41.90
C THR A 117 4.66 1.14 -43.22
N LEU A 118 3.69 0.23 -43.26
CA LEU A 118 2.83 0.02 -44.43
C LEU A 118 1.94 1.25 -44.71
N ILE A 119 1.37 1.86 -43.67
CA ILE A 119 0.59 3.09 -43.81
C ILE A 119 1.47 4.22 -44.35
N GLU A 120 2.69 4.37 -43.85
CA GLU A 120 3.61 5.41 -44.31
C GLU A 120 4.03 5.21 -45.77
N ASN A 121 4.32 3.97 -46.17
CA ASN A 121 4.64 3.64 -47.56
C ASN A 121 3.46 3.91 -48.49
N ASN A 122 2.24 3.51 -48.10
CA ASN A 122 1.05 3.77 -48.89
C ASN A 122 0.75 5.27 -49.03
N LYS A 123 0.95 6.06 -47.97
CA LYS A 123 0.85 7.54 -48.06
C LYS A 123 1.83 8.11 -49.07
N LYS A 124 3.09 7.65 -49.06
CA LYS A 124 4.11 8.08 -50.03
C LYS A 124 3.73 7.69 -51.46
N THR A 125 3.22 6.47 -51.68
CA THR A 125 2.79 6.05 -53.02
C THR A 125 1.58 6.83 -53.52
N VAL A 126 0.60 7.14 -52.65
CA VAL A 126 -0.57 7.95 -53.03
C VAL A 126 -0.14 9.36 -53.41
N ALA A 127 0.73 10.01 -52.63
CA ALA A 127 1.25 11.34 -52.96
C ALA A 127 1.98 11.35 -54.32
N LEU A 128 2.80 10.33 -54.60
CA LEU A 128 3.46 10.19 -55.90
C LEU A 128 2.47 9.94 -57.05
N MET A 129 1.35 9.25 -56.81
CA MET A 129 0.31 9.04 -57.82
C MET A 129 -0.50 10.32 -58.09
N GLU A 130 -0.78 11.12 -57.06
CA GLU A 130 -1.46 12.42 -57.17
C GLU A 130 -0.62 13.45 -57.93
N ASP A 131 0.69 13.51 -57.65
CA ASP A 131 1.63 14.39 -58.36
C ASP A 131 1.76 14.00 -59.84
N ASN A 132 1.84 12.70 -60.14
CA ASN A 132 1.92 12.19 -61.51
C ASN A 132 0.61 12.39 -62.30
N ALA A 133 -0.55 12.25 -61.65
CA ALA A 133 -1.86 12.52 -62.26
C ALA A 133 -2.04 14.01 -62.60
N SER A 134 -1.59 14.89 -61.71
CA SER A 134 -1.59 16.35 -61.92
C SER A 134 -0.70 16.75 -63.11
N ASN A 135 0.46 16.12 -63.26
CA ASN A 135 1.38 16.41 -64.37
C ASN A 135 0.91 15.83 -65.72
N ALA A 136 0.19 14.70 -65.73
CA ALA A 136 -0.41 14.11 -66.93
C ALA A 136 -1.61 14.92 -67.47
N GLY A 137 -2.38 15.57 -66.59
CA GLY A 137 -3.46 16.47 -66.97
C GLY A 137 -2.97 17.72 -67.70
N VAL A 138 -1.84 18.29 -67.27
CA VAL A 138 -1.23 19.49 -67.88
C VAL A 138 -0.69 19.20 -69.28
N LYS A 139 -0.08 18.03 -69.51
CA LYS A 139 0.42 17.64 -70.86
C LYS A 139 -0.69 17.38 -71.88
N LYS A 140 -1.89 16.94 -71.46
CA LYS A 140 -3.04 16.76 -72.36
C LYS A 140 -3.70 18.08 -72.80
N ALA A 141 -3.57 19.15 -72.01
CA ALA A 141 -4.15 20.46 -72.33
C ALA A 141 -3.29 21.33 -73.25
N SER A 142 -1.98 21.03 -73.40
CA SER A 142 -1.04 21.83 -74.21
C SER A 142 -0.79 21.27 -75.63
N GLY A 143 -1.54 20.25 -76.06
CA GLY A 143 -1.28 19.53 -77.32
C GLY A 143 -2.52 19.27 -78.18
N ALA A 144 -3.55 20.11 -78.10
CA ALA A 144 -4.73 20.09 -78.96
C ALA A 144 -4.86 21.41 -79.71
#